data_AF-A0AAW1SDB1-F1
#
_entry.id   AF-A0AAW1SDB1-F1
#
_cell.length_a   1.000
_cell.length_b   1.000
_cell.length_c   1.000
_cell.angle_alpha   90.00
_cell.angle_beta   90.00
_cell.angle_gamma   90.00
#
_symmetry.space_group_name_H-M   'P 1'
#
loop_
_entity.id
_entity.type
_entity.pdbx_description
1 polymer ?
#
loop_
_entity_poly.entity_id
_entity_poly.type
_entity_poly.pdbx_seq_one_letter_code
_entity_poly.pdbx_strand_id
1 'polypeptide(L)'
;MVTYFVVTGFGKFRGVDQNPSQALVQALQAHIIERGKGIAGGAQVLVASILTVSAKYVDAWLAALVEELPQFISDTDELVLLHFGVDDKCEVDLKLEARAYNEATFRVPDESGWQPQGEPIDRDDAHAALETDLPVGMLAGSLRAAGGRVSVSHNAGRFVCNYSLFRSLQRSRAAGQRWHSLFVHVPCIIEERDARQLLDLAGVLLDEISLTLSDRSECPQPNIAPTGEWSPPQQGV
;
A
#
# COMPACT_ATOMS: atom_id res chain seq x y z
N MET A 1 -11.67 3.59 18.98
CA MET A 1 -11.06 3.02 17.78
C MET A 1 -10.73 4.18 16.87
N VAL A 2 -9.46 4.35 16.56
CA VAL A 2 -8.95 5.35 15.62
C VAL A 2 -8.28 4.61 14.47
N THR A 3 -8.43 5.10 13.24
CA THR A 3 -7.65 4.60 12.11
C THR A 3 -6.34 5.40 12.02
N TYR A 4 -5.23 4.69 12.11
CA TYR A 4 -3.90 5.25 11.94
C TYR A 4 -3.33 4.90 10.58
N PHE A 5 -2.69 5.87 9.95
CA PHE A 5 -1.99 5.70 8.69
C PHE A 5 -0.47 5.77 8.90
N VAL A 6 0.21 4.82 8.29
CA VAL A 6 1.63 4.88 8.01
C VAL A 6 1.75 5.05 6.50
N VAL A 7 2.23 6.22 6.08
CA VAL A 7 2.33 6.56 4.65
C VAL A 7 3.78 6.48 4.22
N THR A 8 4.04 5.83 3.09
CA THR A 8 5.40 5.81 2.54
C THR A 8 5.46 6.18 1.07
N GLY A 9 6.53 6.85 0.67
CA GLY A 9 6.91 7.03 -0.73
C GLY A 9 8.31 6.47 -0.95
N PHE A 10 8.80 6.51 -2.18
CA PHE A 10 10.17 6.08 -2.50
C PHE A 10 11.03 7.25 -2.93
N GLY A 11 12.30 7.22 -2.53
CA GLY A 11 13.30 8.21 -2.90
C GLY A 11 13.69 8.17 -4.38
N LYS A 12 14.71 8.97 -4.72
CA LYS A 12 15.35 8.97 -6.05
C LYS A 12 15.80 7.57 -6.46
N PHE A 13 15.70 7.26 -7.75
CA PHE A 13 16.17 5.98 -8.30
C PHE A 13 16.58 6.14 -9.76
N ARG A 14 17.70 5.51 -10.15
CA ARG A 14 18.19 5.40 -11.55
C ARG A 14 18.18 6.73 -12.33
N GLY A 15 18.62 7.83 -11.71
CA GLY A 15 18.73 9.14 -12.37
C GLY A 15 17.44 9.96 -12.41
N VAL A 16 16.38 9.50 -11.75
CA VAL A 16 15.21 10.33 -11.44
C VAL A 16 15.50 11.10 -10.16
N ASP A 17 15.89 12.37 -10.30
CA ASP A 17 16.31 13.21 -9.16
C ASP A 17 15.17 13.51 -8.18
N GLN A 18 13.94 13.56 -8.67
CA GLN A 18 12.74 13.71 -7.84
C GLN A 18 11.71 12.66 -8.22
N ASN A 19 11.52 11.68 -7.32
CA ASN A 19 10.52 10.66 -7.48
C ASN A 19 9.12 11.23 -7.17
N PRO A 20 8.15 11.14 -8.08
CA PRO A 20 6.76 11.55 -7.86
C PRO A 20 6.14 11.10 -6.53
N SER A 21 6.42 9.86 -6.11
CA SER A 21 5.90 9.34 -4.83
C SER A 21 6.54 10.02 -3.62
N GLN A 22 7.83 10.39 -3.70
CA GLN A 22 8.48 11.19 -2.67
C GLN A 22 7.84 12.58 -2.56
N ALA A 23 7.63 13.25 -3.69
CA ALA A 23 7.00 14.58 -3.70
C ALA A 23 5.59 14.54 -3.10
N LEU A 24 4.78 13.54 -3.46
CA LEU A 24 3.44 13.36 -2.91
C LEU A 24 3.45 13.15 -1.39
N VAL A 25 4.32 12.29 -0.88
CA VAL A 25 4.37 11.99 0.56
C VAL A 25 4.91 13.17 1.37
N GLN A 26 5.87 13.93 0.83
CA GLN A 26 6.30 15.19 1.44
C GLN A 26 5.18 16.24 1.46
N ALA A 27 4.40 16.34 0.38
CA ALA A 27 3.25 17.23 0.32
C ALA A 27 2.14 16.83 1.30
N LEU A 28 1.84 15.53 1.41
CA LEU A 28 0.91 15.00 2.42
C LEU A 28 1.38 15.34 3.83
N GLN A 29 2.67 15.11 4.13
CA GLN A 29 3.24 15.43 5.44
C GLN A 29 3.05 16.91 5.79
N ALA A 30 3.33 17.83 4.86
CA ALA A 30 3.11 19.26 5.06
C ALA A 30 1.62 19.57 5.27
N HIS A 31 0.74 18.98 4.46
CA HIS A 31 -0.71 19.19 4.54
C HIS A 31 -1.30 18.74 5.88
N ILE A 32 -0.87 17.58 6.38
CA ILE A 32 -1.29 17.02 7.67
C ILE A 32 -0.78 17.89 8.83
N ILE A 33 0.43 18.46 8.72
CA ILE A 33 0.94 19.40 9.72
C ILE A 33 0.10 20.68 9.72
N GLU A 34 -0.26 21.22 8.54
CA GLU A 34 -1.02 22.46 8.40
C GLU A 34 -2.48 22.35 8.90
N ARG A 35 -3.18 21.24 8.63
CA ARG A 35 -4.56 21.03 9.09
C ARG A 35 -4.68 20.55 10.54
N GLY A 36 -3.55 20.27 11.20
CA GLY A 36 -3.53 19.38 12.36
C GLY A 36 -3.72 17.93 11.91
N LYS A 37 -3.28 16.96 12.71
CA LYS A 37 -3.21 15.52 12.36
C LYS A 37 -4.50 14.84 11.88
N GLY A 38 -5.62 15.57 11.76
CA GLY A 38 -6.93 15.06 11.40
C GLY A 38 -7.12 14.86 9.90
N ILE A 39 -7.46 13.64 9.56
CA ILE A 39 -8.12 13.21 8.32
C ILE A 39 -9.63 13.05 8.65
N ALA A 40 -10.53 12.95 7.66
CA ALA A 40 -11.92 12.63 7.92
C ALA A 40 -12.08 11.36 8.77
N GLY A 41 -13.19 11.23 9.49
CA GLY A 41 -13.45 10.08 10.37
C GLY A 41 -12.58 10.03 11.64
N GLY A 42 -11.80 11.07 11.93
CA GLY A 42 -10.92 11.11 13.11
C GLY A 42 -9.62 10.32 12.93
N ALA A 43 -9.30 9.90 11.70
CA ALA A 43 -8.06 9.24 11.38
C ALA A 43 -6.83 10.15 11.58
N GLN A 44 -5.68 9.51 11.81
CA GLN A 44 -4.41 10.17 12.05
C GLN A 44 -3.29 9.56 11.22
N VAL A 45 -2.42 10.39 10.65
CA VAL A 45 -1.15 9.90 10.10
C VAL A 45 -0.10 9.89 11.19
N LEU A 46 0.40 8.70 11.53
CA LEU A 46 1.46 8.51 12.51
C LEU A 46 2.81 8.92 11.94
N VAL A 47 3.09 8.46 10.73
CA VAL A 47 4.36 8.67 10.06
C VAL A 47 4.17 8.77 8.56
N ALA A 48 4.92 9.68 7.96
CA ALA A 48 5.13 9.80 6.52
C ALA A 48 6.63 9.61 6.25
N SER A 49 7.02 8.52 5.58
CA SER A 49 8.43 8.15 5.37
C SER A 49 8.79 8.03 3.90
N ILE A 50 10.02 8.41 3.57
CA ILE A 50 10.60 8.17 2.24
C ILE A 50 11.55 6.98 2.36
N LEU A 51 11.19 5.89 1.69
CA LEU A 51 11.98 4.66 1.68
C LEU A 51 13.02 4.70 0.56
N THR A 52 14.18 4.12 0.86
CA THR A 52 15.17 3.73 -0.16
C THR A 52 14.56 2.67 -1.07
N VAL A 53 14.81 2.74 -2.38
CA VAL A 53 14.35 1.73 -3.35
C VAL A 53 15.22 0.48 -3.21
N SER A 54 15.02 -0.26 -2.13
CA SER A 54 15.76 -1.46 -1.78
C SER A 54 14.92 -2.40 -0.93
N ALA A 55 14.91 -3.68 -1.30
CA ALA A 55 14.21 -4.72 -0.55
C ALA A 55 14.75 -4.85 0.88
N LYS A 56 16.08 -4.76 1.04
CA LYS A 56 16.76 -4.79 2.34
C LYS A 56 16.29 -3.65 3.25
N TYR A 57 16.12 -2.44 2.70
CA TYR A 57 15.68 -1.29 3.49
C TYR A 57 14.18 -1.35 3.81
N VAL A 58 13.36 -1.88 2.90
CA VAL A 58 11.94 -2.14 3.18
C VAL A 58 11.79 -3.12 4.35
N ASP A 59 12.54 -4.22 4.35
CA ASP A 59 12.53 -5.20 5.44
C ASP A 59 12.96 -4.60 6.78
N ALA A 60 14.07 -3.85 6.79
CA ALA A 60 14.58 -3.20 7.99
C ALA A 60 13.59 -2.16 8.54
N TRP A 61 12.97 -1.38 7.66
CA TRP A 61 11.98 -0.37 8.05
C TRP A 61 10.70 -1.01 8.60
N LEU A 62 10.19 -2.07 7.97
CA LEU A 62 9.01 -2.80 8.47
C LEU A 62 9.29 -3.44 9.84
N ALA A 63 10.49 -4.00 10.05
CA ALA A 63 10.87 -4.55 11.35
C ALA A 63 10.88 -3.48 12.44
N ALA A 64 11.53 -2.34 12.19
CA ALA A 64 11.55 -1.22 13.14
C ALA A 64 10.14 -0.67 13.43
N LEU A 65 9.31 -0.53 12.40
CA LEU A 65 7.93 -0.08 12.56
C LEU A 65 7.13 -0.99 13.51
N VAL A 66 7.23 -2.32 13.34
CA VAL A 66 6.53 -3.29 14.21
C VAL A 66 6.96 -3.17 15.67
N GLU A 67 8.25 -2.88 15.93
CA GLU A 67 8.77 -2.70 17.29
C GLU A 67 8.27 -1.40 17.95
N GLU A 68 8.09 -0.33 17.16
CA GLU A 68 7.70 0.99 17.66
C GLU A 68 6.18 1.19 17.78
N LEU A 69 5.38 0.58 16.89
CA LEU A 69 3.94 0.78 16.81
C LEU A 69 3.17 0.60 18.13
N PRO A 70 3.45 -0.39 19.01
CA PRO A 70 2.72 -0.56 20.26
C PRO A 70 2.81 0.63 21.24
N GLN A 71 3.73 1.57 21.00
CA GLN A 71 3.86 2.81 21.78
C GLN A 71 2.83 3.88 21.36
N PHE A 72 2.26 3.75 20.15
CA PHE A 72 1.43 4.77 19.52
C PHE A 72 -0.02 4.32 19.29
N ILE A 73 -0.24 3.03 19.06
CA ILE A 73 -1.56 2.47 18.77
C ILE A 73 -1.96 1.42 19.80
N SER A 74 -3.24 1.34 20.13
CA SER A 74 -3.79 0.28 20.97
C SER A 74 -4.17 -0.95 20.15
N ASP A 75 -4.36 -2.08 20.83
CA ASP A 75 -4.89 -3.29 20.19
C ASP A 75 -6.31 -3.13 19.63
N THR A 76 -7.00 -2.02 19.92
CA THR A 76 -8.35 -1.75 19.39
C THR A 76 -8.37 -0.78 18.23
N ASP A 77 -7.20 -0.28 17.81
CA ASP A 77 -7.08 0.65 16.71
C ASP A 77 -6.78 -0.07 15.39
N GLU A 78 -7.15 0.61 14.30
CA GLU A 78 -6.90 0.14 12.94
C GLU A 78 -5.59 0.78 12.43
N LEU A 79 -4.77 0.01 11.72
CA LEU A 79 -3.55 0.50 11.09
C LEU A 79 -3.59 0.28 9.59
N VAL A 80 -3.26 1.31 8.81
CA VAL A 80 -3.17 1.24 7.36
C VAL A 80 -1.73 1.56 6.93
N LEU A 81 -1.06 0.55 6.36
CA LEU A 81 0.21 0.69 5.66
C LEU A 81 -0.09 1.11 4.21
N LEU A 82 0.01 2.41 3.94
CA LEU A 82 -0.30 3.00 2.63
C LEU A 82 0.98 3.41 1.91
N HIS A 83 1.33 2.65 0.87
CA HIS A 83 2.54 2.86 0.10
C HIS A 83 2.23 3.54 -1.23
N PHE A 84 3.03 4.53 -1.62
CA PHE A 84 3.01 5.18 -2.91
C PHE A 84 4.30 4.87 -3.67
N GLY A 85 4.18 4.56 -4.96
CA GLY A 85 5.33 4.35 -5.85
C GLY A 85 5.01 4.77 -7.28
N VAL A 86 6.02 4.94 -8.11
CA VAL A 86 5.83 5.38 -9.50
C VAL A 86 5.45 4.22 -10.40
N ASP A 87 4.39 4.39 -11.19
CA ASP A 87 4.10 3.54 -12.34
C ASP A 87 5.09 3.85 -13.47
N ASP A 88 5.81 2.84 -13.95
CA ASP A 88 6.72 2.99 -15.10
C ASP A 88 5.97 3.25 -16.41
N LYS A 89 4.67 2.94 -16.47
CA LYS A 89 3.82 3.13 -17.67
C LYS A 89 3.07 4.45 -17.71
N CYS A 90 2.78 5.04 -16.56
CA CYS A 90 2.18 6.38 -16.42
C CYS A 90 0.84 6.54 -17.17
N GLU A 91 -0.01 5.51 -17.15
CA GLU A 91 -1.25 5.45 -17.95
C GLU A 91 -2.44 6.20 -17.31
N VAL A 92 -2.46 6.29 -15.98
CA VAL A 92 -3.57 6.82 -15.17
C VAL A 92 -3.03 7.67 -14.02
N ASP A 93 -3.89 8.47 -13.38
CA ASP A 93 -3.50 9.31 -12.24
C ASP A 93 -3.17 8.44 -11.02
N LEU A 94 -3.99 7.43 -10.72
CA LEU A 94 -3.73 6.48 -9.64
C LEU A 94 -4.08 5.05 -10.06
N LYS A 95 -3.29 4.09 -9.61
CA LYS A 95 -3.56 2.67 -9.76
C LYS A 95 -3.51 2.00 -8.38
N LEU A 96 -4.68 1.57 -7.90
CA LEU A 96 -4.81 0.88 -6.62
C LEU A 96 -4.48 -0.59 -6.80
N GLU A 97 -3.43 -1.07 -6.15
CA GLU A 97 -2.98 -2.46 -6.27
C GLU A 97 -3.74 -3.37 -5.31
N ALA A 98 -4.62 -4.18 -5.88
CA ALA A 98 -5.43 -5.17 -5.18
C ALA A 98 -4.61 -6.40 -4.72
N ARG A 99 -3.47 -6.66 -5.37
CA ARG A 99 -2.72 -7.91 -5.22
C ARG A 99 -1.21 -7.71 -5.35
N ALA A 100 -0.46 -8.39 -4.49
CA ALA A 100 0.98 -8.59 -4.61
C ALA A 100 1.33 -10.07 -4.79
N TYR A 101 2.42 -10.35 -5.50
CA TYR A 101 2.90 -11.69 -5.78
C TYR A 101 4.11 -12.01 -4.91
N ASN A 102 4.21 -13.27 -4.44
CA ASN A 102 5.38 -13.80 -3.75
C ASN A 102 6.52 -14.07 -4.74
N GLU A 103 6.99 -13.02 -5.42
CA GLU A 103 8.00 -13.13 -6.48
C GLU A 103 8.75 -11.80 -6.61
N ALA A 104 10.08 -11.91 -6.60
CA ALA A 104 11.02 -10.84 -6.88
C ALA A 104 11.75 -11.15 -8.19
N THR A 105 11.47 -10.32 -9.21
CA THR A 105 12.09 -10.38 -10.54
C THR A 105 12.45 -8.96 -10.95
N PHE A 106 13.66 -8.53 -10.56
CA PHE A 106 14.07 -7.14 -10.67
C PHE A 106 14.76 -6.91 -12.02
N ARG A 107 14.13 -6.10 -12.89
CA ARG A 107 14.68 -5.78 -14.23
C ARG A 107 16.01 -5.03 -14.16
N VAL A 108 16.24 -4.33 -13.05
CA VAL A 108 17.46 -3.57 -12.73
C VAL A 108 17.81 -3.80 -11.26
N PRO A 109 19.08 -3.69 -10.83
CA PRO A 109 19.41 -3.79 -9.42
C PRO A 109 18.70 -2.70 -8.62
N ASP A 110 18.30 -3.03 -7.40
CA ASP A 110 17.84 -2.07 -6.41
C ASP A 110 19.01 -1.20 -5.89
N GLU A 111 18.76 -0.23 -5.02
CA GLU A 111 19.82 0.66 -4.50
C GLU A 111 20.85 -0.05 -3.62
N SER A 112 20.57 -1.28 -3.17
CA SER A 112 21.52 -2.13 -2.45
C SER A 112 22.26 -3.11 -3.36
N GLY A 113 22.01 -3.05 -4.68
CA GLY A 113 22.65 -3.91 -5.67
C GLY A 113 22.00 -5.28 -5.85
N TRP A 114 20.85 -5.56 -5.20
CA TRP A 114 20.16 -6.83 -5.34
C TRP A 114 19.34 -6.86 -6.63
N GLN A 115 19.49 -7.92 -7.43
CA GLN A 115 18.79 -8.09 -8.70
C GLN A 115 18.28 -9.54 -8.89
N PRO A 116 17.29 -9.97 -8.09
CA PRO A 116 16.75 -11.32 -8.14
C PRO A 116 16.05 -11.62 -9.47
N GLN A 117 16.03 -12.90 -9.83
CA GLN A 117 15.39 -13.41 -11.06
C GLN A 117 14.45 -14.57 -10.72
N GLY A 118 13.16 -14.28 -10.53
CA GLY A 118 12.14 -15.29 -10.25
C GLY A 118 12.26 -15.91 -8.86
N GLU A 119 12.81 -15.18 -7.89
CA GLU A 119 12.98 -15.67 -6.52
C GLU A 119 11.72 -15.38 -5.69
N PRO A 120 11.26 -16.30 -4.82
CA PRO A 120 10.19 -15.97 -3.88
C PRO A 120 10.66 -14.89 -2.90
N ILE A 121 9.76 -13.96 -2.58
CA ILE A 121 10.00 -12.94 -1.54
C ILE A 121 10.10 -13.61 -0.17
N ASP A 122 9.24 -14.59 0.08
CA ASP A 122 9.26 -15.45 1.26
C ASP A 122 9.11 -16.91 0.82
N ARG A 123 10.13 -17.73 1.11
CA ARG A 123 10.15 -19.15 0.76
C ARG A 123 9.19 -19.98 1.60
N ASP A 124 8.85 -19.51 2.80
CA ASP A 124 8.04 -20.24 3.76
C ASP A 124 6.55 -19.87 3.66
N ASP A 125 6.20 -18.80 2.92
CA ASP A 125 4.82 -18.46 2.66
C ASP A 125 4.20 -19.36 1.56
N ALA A 126 3.17 -20.11 1.94
CA ALA A 126 2.45 -21.00 1.04
C ALA A 126 1.68 -20.27 -0.08
N HIS A 127 1.45 -18.96 0.04
CA HIS A 127 0.65 -18.21 -0.92
C HIS A 127 1.53 -17.63 -2.02
N ALA A 128 1.19 -17.95 -3.27
CA ALA A 128 1.85 -17.36 -4.45
C ALA A 128 1.52 -15.86 -4.64
N ALA A 129 0.43 -15.38 -4.02
CA ALA A 129 0.02 -13.99 -4.02
C ALA A 129 -0.86 -13.70 -2.80
N LEU A 130 -0.88 -12.44 -2.38
CA LEU A 130 -1.73 -11.92 -1.32
C LEU A 130 -2.57 -10.76 -1.86
N GLU A 131 -3.79 -10.61 -1.33
CA GLU A 131 -4.71 -9.53 -1.70
C GLU A 131 -4.95 -8.59 -0.52
N THR A 132 -5.15 -7.32 -0.83
CA THR A 132 -5.62 -6.35 0.18
C THR A 132 -7.08 -6.65 0.53
N ASP A 133 -7.43 -6.45 1.80
CA ASP A 133 -8.79 -6.57 2.32
C ASP A 133 -9.56 -5.23 2.27
N LEU A 134 -8.89 -4.16 1.81
CA LEU A 134 -9.53 -2.89 1.51
C LEU A 134 -10.36 -3.00 0.22
N PRO A 135 -11.56 -2.40 0.16
CA PRO A 135 -12.47 -2.53 -0.98
C PRO A 135 -12.04 -1.62 -2.14
N VAL A 136 -10.91 -1.92 -2.78
CA VAL A 136 -10.28 -1.07 -3.81
C VAL A 136 -11.20 -0.73 -4.98
N GLY A 137 -12.19 -1.57 -5.30
CA GLY A 137 -13.22 -1.25 -6.30
C GLY A 137 -14.10 -0.07 -5.90
N MET A 138 -14.52 -0.03 -4.63
CA MET A 138 -15.29 1.08 -4.05
C MET A 138 -14.40 2.32 -3.93
N LEU A 139 -13.19 2.18 -3.37
CA LEU A 139 -12.24 3.30 -3.22
C LEU A 139 -11.92 3.94 -4.58
N ALA A 140 -11.69 3.13 -5.63
CA ALA A 140 -11.50 3.64 -6.98
C ALA A 140 -12.75 4.35 -7.53
N GLY A 141 -13.95 3.92 -7.13
CA GLY A 141 -15.20 4.62 -7.45
C GLY A 141 -15.26 6.02 -6.85
N SER A 142 -14.98 6.15 -5.54
CA SER A 142 -14.95 7.45 -4.85
C SER A 142 -13.90 8.40 -5.42
N LEU A 143 -12.69 7.88 -5.72
CA LEU A 143 -11.64 8.70 -6.35
C LEU A 143 -12.00 9.17 -7.76
N ARG A 144 -12.71 8.35 -8.55
CA ARG A 144 -13.24 8.78 -9.86
C ARG A 144 -14.33 9.84 -9.72
N ALA A 145 -15.20 9.70 -8.72
CA ALA A 145 -16.21 10.71 -8.42
C ALA A 145 -15.58 12.06 -8.00
N ALA A 146 -14.41 12.02 -7.35
CA ALA A 146 -13.58 13.19 -7.04
C ALA A 146 -12.79 13.73 -8.26
N GLY A 147 -13.02 13.21 -9.47
CA GLY A 147 -12.44 13.70 -10.72
C GLY A 147 -11.13 13.03 -11.14
N GLY A 148 -10.65 12.01 -10.41
CA GLY A 148 -9.40 11.31 -10.74
C GLY A 148 -9.56 10.23 -11.81
N ARG A 149 -8.55 10.06 -12.67
CA ARG A 149 -8.42 8.88 -13.53
C ARG A 149 -7.79 7.75 -12.72
N VAL A 150 -8.62 6.90 -12.14
CA VAL A 150 -8.17 5.80 -11.26
C VAL A 150 -8.47 4.44 -11.86
N SER A 151 -7.55 3.49 -11.69
CA SER A 151 -7.73 2.08 -12.04
C SER A 151 -7.48 1.17 -10.85
N VAL A 152 -8.11 -0.01 -10.85
CA VAL A 152 -7.74 -1.11 -9.94
C VAL A 152 -6.80 -2.01 -10.73
N SER A 153 -5.66 -2.36 -10.14
CA SER A 153 -4.68 -3.27 -10.71
C SER A 153 -4.52 -4.49 -9.83
N HIS A 154 -4.31 -5.64 -10.45
CA HIS A 154 -4.02 -6.90 -9.76
C HIS A 154 -2.56 -7.32 -9.98
N ASN A 155 -1.68 -6.38 -10.32
CA ASN A 155 -0.27 -6.64 -10.59
C ASN A 155 0.59 -5.41 -10.28
N ALA A 156 1.13 -5.36 -9.05
CA ALA A 156 2.07 -4.33 -8.59
C ALA A 156 3.48 -4.46 -9.20
N GLY A 157 3.66 -5.30 -10.24
CA GLY A 157 4.95 -5.62 -10.85
C GLY A 157 5.70 -6.72 -10.10
N ARG A 158 7.03 -6.76 -10.27
CA ARG A 158 7.93 -7.72 -9.59
C ARG A 158 9.15 -7.03 -8.97
N PHE A 159 9.09 -5.71 -8.82
CA PHE A 159 10.15 -4.88 -8.26
C PHE A 159 9.84 -4.49 -6.81
N VAL A 160 10.53 -3.47 -6.28
CA VAL A 160 10.41 -3.03 -4.88
C VAL A 160 8.97 -2.63 -4.50
N CYS A 161 8.14 -2.12 -5.43
CA CYS A 161 6.73 -1.85 -5.17
C CYS A 161 5.95 -3.12 -4.75
N ASN A 162 6.01 -4.17 -5.59
CA ASN A 162 5.43 -5.48 -5.28
C ASN A 162 6.03 -6.07 -4.00
N TYR A 163 7.36 -5.94 -3.83
CA TYR A 163 8.05 -6.41 -2.64
C TYR A 163 7.48 -5.77 -1.36
N SER A 164 7.36 -4.45 -1.32
CA SER A 164 6.79 -3.73 -0.18
C SER A 164 5.34 -4.13 0.08
N LEU A 165 4.49 -4.21 -0.95
CA LEU A 165 3.09 -4.60 -0.77
C LEU A 165 2.97 -6.03 -0.24
N PHE A 166 3.74 -6.98 -0.78
CA PHE A 166 3.71 -8.37 -0.33
C PHE A 166 4.11 -8.48 1.15
N ARG A 167 5.23 -7.85 1.54
CA ARG A 167 5.72 -7.87 2.94
C ARG A 167 4.74 -7.21 3.89
N SER A 168 4.15 -6.07 3.51
CA SER A 168 3.13 -5.40 4.30
C SER A 168 1.85 -6.25 4.43
N LEU A 169 1.39 -6.90 3.36
CA LEU A 169 0.25 -7.83 3.40
C LEU A 169 0.51 -9.06 4.30
N GLN A 170 1.74 -9.59 4.32
CA GLN A 170 2.12 -10.65 5.26
C GLN A 170 1.98 -10.18 6.71
N ARG A 171 2.41 -8.95 7.02
CA ARG A 171 2.25 -8.35 8.35
C ARG A 171 0.79 -8.11 8.69
N SER A 172 0.01 -7.56 7.75
CA SER A 172 -1.44 -7.40 7.87
C SER A 172 -2.12 -8.70 8.28
N ARG A 173 -1.86 -9.78 7.53
CA ARG A 173 -2.44 -11.10 7.82
C ARG A 173 -2.02 -11.64 9.18
N ALA A 174 -0.76 -11.47 9.58
CA ALA A 174 -0.26 -11.92 10.88
C ALA A 174 -0.85 -11.13 12.06
N ALA A 175 -1.16 -9.84 11.86
CA ALA A 175 -1.78 -8.97 12.86
C ALA A 175 -3.32 -9.09 12.93
N GLY A 176 -3.93 -9.91 12.06
CA GLY A 176 -5.38 -10.11 11.99
C GLY A 176 -6.11 -9.00 11.22
N GLN A 177 -7.41 -8.82 11.47
CA GLN A 177 -8.27 -7.89 10.70
C GLN A 177 -8.04 -6.40 11.03
N ARG A 178 -6.97 -6.05 11.77
CA ARG A 178 -6.71 -4.68 12.23
C ARG A 178 -5.65 -3.93 11.45
N TRP A 179 -4.87 -4.65 10.66
CA TRP A 179 -3.79 -4.08 9.87
C TRP A 179 -4.15 -4.27 8.40
N HIS A 180 -4.18 -3.17 7.67
CA HIS A 180 -4.49 -3.13 6.25
C HIS A 180 -3.28 -2.63 5.47
N SER A 181 -3.12 -3.12 4.25
CA SER A 181 -2.03 -2.69 3.38
C SER A 181 -2.54 -2.39 1.99
N LEU A 182 -2.11 -1.26 1.43
CA LEU A 182 -2.41 -0.88 0.06
C LEU A 182 -1.19 -0.25 -0.59
N PHE A 183 -0.96 -0.59 -1.85
CA PHE A 183 -0.01 0.11 -2.69
C PHE A 183 -0.76 0.90 -3.75
N VAL A 184 -0.31 2.13 -3.98
CA VAL A 184 -0.87 3.03 -4.97
C VAL A 184 0.24 3.47 -5.90
N HIS A 185 0.14 3.04 -7.15
CA HIS A 185 1.02 3.58 -8.19
C HIS A 185 0.52 4.96 -8.64
N VAL A 186 1.44 5.92 -8.68
CA VAL A 186 1.25 7.31 -9.15
C VAL A 186 1.98 7.51 -10.50
N PRO A 187 1.69 8.56 -11.26
CA PRO A 187 2.29 8.77 -12.58
C PRO A 187 3.79 9.07 -12.47
N CYS A 188 4.58 8.71 -13.49
CA CYS A 188 6.03 8.96 -13.50
C CYS A 188 6.43 10.42 -13.72
N ILE A 189 5.54 11.25 -14.27
CA ILE A 189 5.76 12.68 -14.50
C ILE A 189 4.55 13.39 -13.95
N ILE A 190 4.80 14.46 -13.20
CA ILE A 190 3.77 15.27 -12.58
C ILE A 190 4.08 16.73 -12.90
N GLU A 191 3.20 17.40 -13.64
CA GLU A 191 3.21 18.87 -13.72
C GLU A 191 2.60 19.47 -12.44
N GLU A 192 2.85 20.76 -12.15
CA GLU A 192 2.37 21.38 -10.90
C GLU A 192 0.86 21.24 -10.67
N ARG A 193 0.05 21.37 -11.74
CA ARG A 193 -1.40 21.17 -11.67
C ARG A 193 -1.74 19.74 -11.27
N ASP A 194 -1.03 18.76 -11.82
CA ASP A 194 -1.25 17.34 -11.54
C ASP A 194 -0.80 17.00 -10.11
N ALA A 195 0.23 17.67 -9.59
CA ALA A 195 0.70 17.48 -8.22
C ALA A 195 -0.37 17.83 -7.20
N ARG A 196 -1.08 18.95 -7.44
CA ARG A 196 -2.18 19.35 -6.56
C ARG A 196 -3.35 18.38 -6.63
N GLN A 197 -3.74 17.97 -7.84
CA GLN A 197 -4.81 16.98 -8.02
C GLN A 197 -4.47 15.64 -7.35
N LEU A 198 -3.22 15.17 -7.48
CA LEU A 198 -2.76 13.94 -6.84
C LEU A 198 -2.77 14.04 -5.31
N LEU A 199 -2.38 15.19 -4.75
CA LEU A 199 -2.48 15.44 -3.32
C LEU A 199 -3.93 15.41 -2.84
N ASP A 200 -4.84 16.08 -3.56
CA ASP A 200 -6.26 16.11 -3.22
C ASP A 200 -6.87 14.69 -3.32
N LEU A 201 -6.53 13.91 -4.36
CA LEU A 201 -6.96 12.50 -4.49
C LEU A 201 -6.39 11.61 -3.40
N ALA A 202 -5.13 11.80 -3.00
CA ALA A 202 -4.55 11.07 -1.87
C ALA A 202 -5.32 11.38 -0.59
N GLY A 203 -5.68 12.64 -0.32
CA GLY A 203 -6.54 13.02 0.78
C GLY A 203 -7.88 12.28 0.78
N VAL A 204 -8.58 12.27 -0.36
CA VAL A 204 -9.84 11.53 -0.54
C VAL A 204 -9.66 10.04 -0.29
N LEU A 205 -8.54 9.45 -0.70
CA LEU A 205 -8.25 8.04 -0.45
C LEU A 205 -8.10 7.74 1.04
N LEU A 206 -7.36 8.57 1.78
CA LEU A 206 -7.20 8.39 3.24
C LEU A 206 -8.55 8.56 3.96
N ASP A 207 -9.33 9.56 3.56
CA ASP A 207 -10.69 9.80 4.09
C ASP A 207 -11.58 8.56 3.86
N GLU A 208 -11.62 8.02 2.65
CA GLU A 208 -12.49 6.89 2.34
C GLU A 208 -12.06 5.57 2.97
N ILE A 209 -10.75 5.33 3.09
CA ILE A 209 -10.27 4.20 3.87
C ILE A 209 -10.72 4.33 5.32
N SER A 210 -10.58 5.52 5.92
CA SER A 210 -11.00 5.75 7.31
C SER A 210 -12.49 5.53 7.52
N LEU A 211 -13.34 6.04 6.62
CA LEU A 211 -14.79 5.87 6.70
C LEU A 211 -15.18 4.39 6.56
N THR A 212 -14.59 3.71 5.58
CA THR A 212 -14.83 2.27 5.33
C THR A 212 -14.52 1.42 6.56
N LEU A 213 -13.39 1.66 7.22
CA LEU A 213 -12.97 0.87 8.38
C LEU A 213 -13.81 1.21 9.61
N SER A 214 -14.23 2.46 9.75
CA SER A 214 -15.13 2.90 10.82
C SER A 214 -16.49 2.19 10.71
N ASP A 215 -17.08 2.12 9.51
CA ASP A 215 -18.35 1.43 9.27
C ASP A 215 -18.28 -0.08 9.53
N ARG A 216 -17.14 -0.73 9.24
CA ARG A 216 -16.92 -2.17 9.54
C ARG A 216 -16.94 -2.46 11.03
N SER A 217 -16.45 -1.53 11.85
CA SER A 217 -16.47 -1.68 13.31
C SER A 217 -17.88 -1.66 13.89
N GLU A 218 -18.81 -0.97 13.23
CA GLU A 218 -20.23 -0.91 13.62
C GLU A 218 -21.02 -2.14 13.15
N CYS A 219 -20.54 -2.85 12.12
CA CYS A 219 -21.18 -4.06 11.58
C CYS A 219 -20.16 -5.18 11.35
N PRO A 220 -19.80 -5.96 12.39
CA PRO A 220 -18.82 -7.04 12.25
C PRO A 220 -19.31 -8.08 11.24
N GLN A 221 -18.54 -8.28 10.17
CA GLN A 221 -18.82 -9.35 9.21
C GLN A 221 -18.63 -10.72 9.89
N PRO A 222 -19.49 -11.71 9.62
CA PRO A 222 -19.25 -13.06 10.10
C PRO A 222 -17.94 -13.59 9.52
N ASN A 223 -17.10 -14.20 10.37
CA ASN A 223 -15.86 -14.86 9.96
C ASN A 223 -16.13 -15.80 8.77
N ILE A 224 -15.75 -15.39 7.56
CA ILE A 224 -15.69 -16.28 6.42
C ILE A 224 -14.41 -17.09 6.59
N ALA A 225 -14.55 -18.31 7.11
CA ALA A 225 -13.47 -19.29 7.10
C ALA A 225 -12.94 -19.44 5.66
N PRO A 226 -11.62 -19.65 5.46
CA PRO A 226 -11.07 -19.86 4.12
C PRO A 226 -11.76 -21.08 3.51
N THR A 227 -12.56 -20.84 2.47
CA THR A 227 -13.29 -21.89 1.79
C THR A 227 -12.30 -22.77 1.03
N GLY A 228 -12.08 -23.97 1.56
CA GLY A 228 -11.95 -25.23 0.82
C GLY A 228 -10.72 -25.41 -0.08
N GLU A 229 -9.90 -26.39 0.29
CA GLU A 229 -8.88 -27.01 -0.57
C GLU A 229 -9.46 -27.40 -1.93
N TRP A 230 -8.82 -26.92 -3.00
CA TRP A 230 -9.04 -27.41 -4.34
C TRP A 230 -8.42 -28.81 -4.49
N SER A 231 -9.24 -29.82 -4.80
CA SER A 231 -8.78 -31.16 -5.17
C SER A 231 -8.94 -31.37 -6.68
N PRO A 232 -7.89 -31.83 -7.40
CA PRO A 232 -8.01 -32.11 -8.83
C PRO A 232 -8.85 -33.38 -9.09
N PRO A 233 -9.56 -33.45 -10.24
CA PRO A 233 -10.38 -34.60 -10.58
C PRO A 233 -9.53 -35.84 -10.83
N GLN A 234 -9.84 -36.93 -10.13
CA GLN A 234 -9.32 -38.26 -10.43
C GLN A 234 -9.90 -38.72 -11.76
N GLN A 235 -9.04 -38.96 -12.75
CA GLN A 235 -9.42 -39.65 -13.97
C GLN A 235 -9.49 -41.15 -13.67
N GLY A 236 -10.70 -41.70 -13.67
CA GLY A 236 -10.93 -43.14 -13.83
C GLY A 236 -11.31 -43.42 -15.28
N VAL A 237 -10.48 -44.19 -15.99
CA VAL A 237 -10.62 -45.60 -16.42
C VAL A 237 -9.31 -45.97 -17.11
#